data_AF-A0A4U1J1F3-F1
#
_entry.id   AF-A0A4U1J1F3-F1
#
_cell.length_a   1.000
_cell.length_b   1.000
_cell.length_c   1.000
_cell.angle_alpha   90.00
_cell.angle_beta   90.00
_cell.angle_gamma   90.00
#
_symmetry.space_group_name_H-M   'P 1'
#
loop_
_entity.id
_entity.type
_entity.pdbx_description
1 polymer ?
#
loop_
_entity_poly.entity_id
_entity_poly.type
_entity_poly.pdbx_seq_one_letter_code
_entity_poly.pdbx_strand_id
1 'polypeptide(L)'
;MLTKFKKEDALRNHARKSPPRHMAVLALALGAATFASGCFVSHVDRVGPEWDVHADEKTLAVDASPQGNDDLALLSDEFEDASTLSQWAKLSDVEGWPEEIKKLDANTANPGNLTLEPYASFWFGDFHAPFLFKKVTGDFIVTTRVLVTGASTDVPARGYSLAGLLARAPHDEGRKNWKEGTENWIFITAGTGDGDGVPQFETKNTKDSSSRLELSPRTPGWVELRIARVGTRITLLRRAEKEDWRVMRREERPELPRTLQVGLIAYTDYDSLKWDLIFNRVDRYHNRVITDGVPDLIGRFDYVRFQRPSVSKR
;
A
#
# COMPACT_ATOMS: atom_id res chain seq x y z
N MET A 1 -41.76 59.02 42.49
CA MET A 1 -42.04 57.96 43.48
C MET A 1 -40.72 57.24 43.71
N LEU A 2 -39.99 57.43 44.82
CA LEU A 2 -40.25 56.92 46.18
C LEU A 2 -40.47 55.39 46.19
N THR A 3 -39.81 54.51 46.96
CA THR A 3 -38.73 54.59 48.00
C THR A 3 -38.16 53.14 48.20
N LYS A 4 -37.13 52.77 49.00
CA LYS A 4 -36.34 53.40 50.10
C LYS A 4 -34.95 52.69 50.27
N PHE A 5 -34.13 53.23 51.17
CA PHE A 5 -33.07 52.68 52.06
C PHE A 5 -33.09 51.15 52.36
N LYS A 6 -32.02 50.49 52.89
CA LYS A 6 -30.92 50.95 53.76
C LYS A 6 -29.65 50.06 53.69
N LYS A 7 -28.49 50.62 54.05
CA LYS A 7 -27.24 49.92 54.45
C LYS A 7 -27.22 49.78 55.98
N GLU A 8 -26.59 48.73 56.53
CA GLU A 8 -25.92 48.80 57.85
C GLU A 8 -24.95 47.62 58.06
N ASP A 9 -23.77 47.93 58.60
CA ASP A 9 -22.68 47.00 58.92
C ASP A 9 -22.75 46.56 60.41
N ALA A 10 -22.17 45.41 60.78
CA ALA A 10 -21.29 45.28 61.98
C ALA A 10 -20.79 43.84 62.29
N LEU A 11 -19.48 43.68 62.13
CA LEU A 11 -18.52 42.81 62.85
C LEU A 11 -18.93 42.21 64.22
N ARG A 12 -18.62 40.91 64.47
CA ARG A 12 -17.57 40.48 65.45
C ARG A 12 -17.28 38.95 65.54
N ASN A 13 -16.00 38.63 65.31
CA ASN A 13 -15.08 37.70 66.00
C ASN A 13 -15.39 36.22 66.36
N HIS A 14 -14.42 35.39 65.91
CA HIS A 14 -13.78 34.24 66.58
C HIS A 14 -14.53 32.92 66.85
N ALA A 15 -14.16 31.89 66.08
CA ALA A 15 -13.51 30.69 66.64
C ALA A 15 -12.62 30.00 65.59
N ARG A 16 -11.49 29.41 66.03
CA ARG A 16 -10.60 28.57 65.18
C ARG A 16 -11.18 27.17 64.98
N LYS A 17 -11.04 26.59 63.77
CA LYS A 17 -10.58 25.20 63.51
C LYS A 17 -10.58 24.88 62.00
N SER A 18 -9.41 24.47 61.50
CA SER A 18 -9.24 23.55 60.35
C SER A 18 -8.83 22.18 60.95
N PRO A 19 -8.88 21.01 60.27
CA PRO A 19 -8.94 20.73 58.82
C PRO A 19 -10.13 19.75 58.50
N PRO A 20 -10.19 18.94 57.40
CA PRO A 20 -9.32 18.84 56.22
C PRO A 20 -10.03 19.00 54.85
N ARG A 21 -9.22 18.97 53.79
CA ARG A 21 -9.63 19.04 52.38
C ARG A 21 -10.23 17.72 51.91
N HIS A 22 -11.44 17.75 51.35
CA HIS A 22 -11.84 16.82 50.29
C HIS A 22 -12.55 17.61 49.17
N MET A 23 -11.83 17.84 48.07
CA MET A 23 -12.48 18.21 46.82
C MET A 23 -13.20 16.97 46.27
N ALA A 24 -14.52 17.02 46.19
CA ALA A 24 -15.28 16.10 45.38
C ALA A 24 -15.05 16.46 43.91
N VAL A 25 -14.02 15.86 43.30
CA VAL A 25 -13.86 15.87 41.84
C VAL A 25 -14.99 15.03 41.26
N LEU A 26 -15.95 15.69 40.62
CA LEU A 26 -17.00 15.02 39.86
C LEU A 26 -16.39 14.45 38.57
N ALA A 27 -15.76 13.28 38.68
CA ALA A 27 -15.22 12.57 37.54
C ALA A 27 -16.38 12.07 36.67
N LEU A 28 -16.66 12.78 35.57
CA LEU A 28 -17.38 12.19 34.45
C LEU A 28 -16.50 11.06 33.90
N ALA A 29 -16.90 9.82 34.18
CA ALA A 29 -16.34 8.65 33.53
C ALA A 29 -16.82 8.62 32.07
N LEU A 30 -16.17 9.40 31.20
CA LEU A 30 -16.08 9.02 29.80
C LEU A 30 -15.31 7.70 29.77
N GLY A 31 -16.05 6.59 29.64
CA GLY A 31 -15.45 5.32 29.32
C GLY A 31 -14.73 5.47 27.99
N ALA A 32 -13.40 5.53 28.03
CA ALA A 32 -12.56 5.45 26.84
C ALA A 32 -12.71 4.04 26.27
N ALA A 33 -13.74 3.83 25.45
CA ALA A 33 -13.84 2.69 24.57
C ALA A 33 -12.71 2.80 23.56
N THR A 34 -11.56 2.21 23.90
CA THR A 34 -10.48 1.92 22.95
C THR A 34 -11.01 0.95 21.92
N PHE A 35 -11.68 1.47 20.89
CA PHE A 35 -11.91 0.75 19.65
C PHE A 35 -10.54 0.48 19.02
N ALA A 36 -10.03 -0.72 19.30
CA ALA A 36 -8.90 -1.30 18.58
C ALA A 36 -9.34 -1.56 17.14
N SER A 37 -9.33 -0.52 16.31
CA SER A 37 -9.57 -0.64 14.87
C SER A 37 -8.41 -1.43 14.27
N GLY A 38 -8.73 -2.59 13.70
CA GLY A 38 -7.81 -3.72 13.57
C GLY A 38 -6.75 -3.61 12.48
N CYS A 39 -5.80 -2.67 12.60
CA CYS A 39 -4.48 -2.88 12.02
C CYS A 39 -3.71 -3.89 12.88
N PHE A 40 -4.03 -5.18 12.73
CA PHE A 40 -3.21 -6.25 13.29
C PHE A 40 -1.89 -6.34 12.52
N VAL A 41 -0.87 -5.61 12.99
CA VAL A 41 0.53 -5.86 12.63
C VAL A 41 0.96 -7.18 13.28
N SER A 42 0.56 -8.28 12.66
CA SER A 42 0.96 -9.62 13.08
C SER A 42 2.46 -9.81 12.81
N HIS A 43 3.27 -9.76 13.87
CA HIS A 43 4.58 -10.40 13.85
C HIS A 43 4.34 -11.92 13.81
N VAL A 44 4.20 -12.47 12.60
CA VAL A 44 3.96 -13.91 12.41
C VAL A 44 5.28 -14.65 12.52
N ASP A 45 5.49 -15.31 13.66
CA ASP A 45 6.41 -16.44 13.71
C ASP A 45 5.99 -17.46 12.64
N ARG A 46 6.95 -17.90 11.82
CA ARG A 46 6.70 -18.69 10.60
C ARG A 46 6.08 -20.04 10.93
N VAL A 47 4.75 -20.16 10.78
CA VAL A 47 4.04 -21.45 10.84
C VAL A 47 3.14 -21.65 9.62
N GLY A 48 3.76 -22.03 8.51
CA GLY A 48 3.14 -22.81 7.44
C GLY A 48 3.83 -24.17 7.34
N PRO A 49 3.27 -25.17 6.63
CA PRO A 49 3.96 -26.44 6.42
C PRO A 49 5.35 -26.20 5.82
N GLU A 50 6.30 -27.06 6.15
CA GLU A 50 7.74 -26.88 5.90
C GLU A 50 8.08 -26.89 4.40
N TRP A 51 7.83 -25.76 3.73
CA TRP A 51 8.29 -25.49 2.37
C TRP A 51 9.79 -25.26 2.42
N ASP A 52 10.56 -26.04 1.65
CA ASP A 52 11.99 -25.76 1.45
C ASP A 52 12.15 -24.39 0.79
N VAL A 53 12.46 -23.40 1.62
CA VAL A 53 12.55 -22.00 1.22
C VAL A 53 13.60 -21.83 0.11
N HIS A 54 14.67 -22.62 0.17
CA HIS A 54 15.81 -22.58 -0.74
C HIS A 54 15.51 -23.19 -2.12
N ALA A 55 14.62 -24.19 -2.20
CA ALA A 55 14.26 -24.82 -3.47
C ALA A 55 13.47 -23.87 -4.39
N ASP A 56 12.50 -23.15 -3.84
CA ASP A 56 11.75 -22.12 -4.57
C ASP A 56 12.65 -20.92 -4.88
N GLU A 57 13.45 -20.44 -3.91
CA GLU A 57 14.39 -19.34 -4.13
C GLU A 57 15.29 -19.67 -5.31
N LYS A 58 15.98 -20.81 -5.31
CA LYS A 58 16.87 -21.19 -6.42
C LYS A 58 16.16 -21.32 -7.78
N THR A 59 14.87 -21.67 -7.80
CA THR A 59 14.08 -21.83 -9.04
C THR A 59 13.49 -20.51 -9.55
N LEU A 60 13.12 -19.60 -8.65
CA LEU A 60 12.48 -18.31 -8.95
C LEU A 60 13.44 -17.11 -8.87
N ALA A 61 14.68 -17.31 -8.42
CA ALA A 61 15.75 -16.31 -8.37
C ALA A 61 16.58 -16.22 -9.66
N VAL A 62 16.25 -17.01 -10.69
CA VAL A 62 16.89 -16.91 -12.01
C VAL A 62 16.73 -15.48 -12.53
N ASP A 63 17.81 -14.88 -13.02
CA ASP A 63 17.76 -13.53 -13.59
C ASP A 63 16.84 -13.50 -14.82
N ALA A 64 16.19 -12.35 -15.03
CA ALA A 64 15.29 -12.14 -16.15
C ALA A 64 16.07 -12.09 -17.46
N SER A 65 16.29 -13.27 -18.04
CA SER A 65 16.86 -13.45 -19.37
C SER A 65 15.72 -13.58 -20.39
N PRO A 66 15.76 -12.87 -21.53
CA PRO A 66 14.81 -13.09 -22.62
C PRO A 66 15.06 -14.49 -23.21
N GLN A 67 14.31 -15.49 -22.75
CA GLN A 67 14.29 -16.80 -23.38
C GLN A 67 13.63 -16.64 -24.75
N GLY A 68 14.26 -17.16 -25.81
CA GLY A 68 13.87 -16.92 -27.22
C GLY A 68 12.52 -17.50 -27.69
N ASN A 69 11.61 -17.82 -26.77
CA ASN A 69 10.24 -18.26 -26.99
C ASN A 69 9.28 -17.80 -25.86
N ASP A 70 9.67 -16.81 -25.05
CA ASP A 70 8.82 -16.30 -23.97
C ASP A 70 7.80 -15.29 -24.51
N ASP A 71 6.52 -15.67 -24.51
CA ASP A 71 5.43 -14.83 -25.00
C ASP A 71 5.16 -13.61 -24.11
N LEU A 72 5.57 -13.65 -22.84
CA LEU A 72 5.41 -12.54 -21.90
C LEU A 72 6.52 -11.50 -22.03
N ALA A 73 7.66 -11.82 -22.65
CA ALA A 73 8.76 -10.86 -22.83
C ALA A 73 8.30 -9.58 -23.55
N LEU A 74 7.35 -9.69 -24.48
CA LEU A 74 6.72 -8.58 -25.21
C LEU A 74 5.87 -7.63 -24.35
N LEU A 75 5.57 -8.00 -23.10
CA LEU A 75 4.88 -7.14 -22.13
C LEU A 75 5.85 -6.30 -21.29
N SER A 76 7.15 -6.56 -21.41
CA SER A 76 8.21 -5.88 -20.68
C SER A 76 8.42 -4.45 -21.19
N ASP A 77 8.96 -3.61 -20.32
CA ASP A 77 9.26 -2.21 -20.60
C ASP A 77 10.51 -1.80 -19.83
N GLU A 78 11.48 -1.19 -20.52
CA GLU A 78 12.73 -0.67 -19.94
C GLU A 78 12.66 0.86 -19.75
N PHE A 79 11.51 1.49 -20.08
CA PHE A 79 11.24 2.92 -19.92
C PHE A 79 12.28 3.89 -20.53
N GLU A 80 13.08 3.41 -21.49
CA GLU A 80 14.00 4.20 -22.31
C GLU A 80 13.31 4.95 -23.47
N ASP A 81 12.04 4.68 -23.75
CA ASP A 81 11.22 5.40 -24.74
C ASP A 81 9.88 5.81 -24.12
N ALA A 82 9.60 7.12 -24.10
CA ALA A 82 8.34 7.65 -23.58
C ALA A 82 7.09 7.13 -24.33
N SER A 83 7.24 6.62 -25.56
CA SER A 83 6.13 6.06 -26.34
C SER A 83 5.56 4.76 -25.73
N THR A 84 6.35 4.01 -24.96
CA THR A 84 5.93 2.73 -24.36
C THR A 84 4.83 2.89 -23.31
N LEU A 85 4.71 4.07 -22.70
CA LEU A 85 3.62 4.40 -21.77
C LEU A 85 2.23 4.17 -22.37
N SER A 86 2.06 4.39 -23.67
CA SER A 86 0.78 4.13 -24.38
C SER A 86 0.35 2.66 -24.36
N GLN A 87 1.26 1.75 -24.03
CA GLN A 87 1.02 0.31 -23.93
C GLN A 87 0.59 -0.13 -22.52
N TRP A 88 0.55 0.78 -21.54
CA TRP A 88 0.13 0.49 -20.16
C TRP A 88 -1.31 0.94 -19.93
N ALA A 89 -2.13 0.05 -19.38
CA ALA A 89 -3.48 0.39 -18.97
C ALA A 89 -3.47 1.04 -17.58
N LYS A 90 -4.24 2.11 -17.40
CA LYS A 90 -4.56 2.66 -16.08
C LYS A 90 -5.83 2.04 -15.53
N LEU A 91 -5.86 1.80 -14.22
CA LEU A 91 -7.06 1.37 -13.50
C LEU A 91 -8.21 2.40 -13.60
N SER A 92 -7.89 3.69 -13.55
CA SER A 92 -8.82 4.81 -13.76
C SER A 92 -9.50 4.76 -15.13
N ASP A 93 -8.73 4.63 -16.20
CA ASP A 93 -9.25 4.58 -17.58
C ASP A 93 -10.06 3.30 -17.88
N VAL A 94 -9.60 2.13 -17.42
CA VAL A 94 -10.23 0.84 -17.77
C VAL A 94 -11.48 0.54 -16.95
N GLU A 95 -11.48 0.84 -15.65
CA GLU A 95 -12.61 0.52 -14.77
C GLU A 95 -13.47 1.76 -14.41
N GLY A 96 -13.05 2.97 -14.78
CA GLY A 96 -13.81 4.22 -14.58
C GLY A 96 -13.64 4.88 -13.22
N TRP A 97 -12.56 4.54 -12.50
CA TRP A 97 -12.21 5.16 -11.21
C TRP A 97 -11.62 6.57 -11.40
N PRO A 98 -11.59 7.43 -10.35
CA PRO A 98 -10.93 8.72 -10.41
C PRO A 98 -9.46 8.61 -10.82
N GLU A 99 -8.93 9.62 -11.53
CA GLU A 99 -7.50 9.67 -11.85
C GLU A 99 -6.69 10.10 -10.62
N GLU A 100 -6.19 9.11 -9.90
CA GLU A 100 -5.36 9.30 -8.70
C GLU A 100 -3.87 9.47 -9.03
N ILE A 101 -3.47 9.38 -10.30
CA ILE A 101 -2.09 9.69 -10.72
C ILE A 101 -1.91 11.21 -10.83
N LYS A 102 -1.05 11.77 -10.00
CA LYS A 102 -0.67 13.20 -10.01
C LYS A 102 0.35 13.49 -11.12
N LYS A 103 1.26 12.55 -11.40
CA LYS A 103 2.28 12.66 -12.46
C LYS A 103 2.69 11.28 -12.97
N LEU A 104 2.82 11.19 -14.30
CA LEU A 104 3.29 10.02 -15.01
C LEU A 104 4.17 10.46 -16.19
N ASP A 105 5.44 10.06 -16.20
CA ASP A 105 6.33 10.28 -17.33
C ASP A 105 7.41 9.19 -17.39
N ALA A 106 7.85 8.83 -18.60
CA ALA A 106 8.96 7.90 -18.83
C ALA A 106 10.05 8.63 -19.64
N ASN A 107 11.31 8.34 -19.32
CA ASN A 107 12.50 8.95 -19.94
C ASN A 107 12.51 10.49 -20.01
N THR A 108 11.72 11.19 -19.16
CA THR A 108 11.51 12.64 -19.29
C THR A 108 12.03 13.40 -18.06
N ALA A 109 11.42 13.20 -16.89
CA ALA A 109 11.92 13.78 -15.64
C ALA A 109 13.15 13.03 -15.11
N ASN A 110 13.23 11.73 -15.40
CA ASN A 110 14.33 10.84 -15.04
C ASN A 110 14.68 9.99 -16.29
N PRO A 111 15.83 10.21 -16.95
CA PRO A 111 16.23 9.44 -18.11
C PRO A 111 16.33 7.93 -17.80
N GLY A 112 15.83 7.09 -18.71
CA GLY A 112 15.78 5.63 -18.55
C GLY A 112 14.85 5.11 -17.45
N ASN A 113 14.01 5.95 -16.84
CA ASN A 113 13.10 5.52 -15.78
C ASN A 113 11.66 6.00 -16.04
N LEU A 114 10.70 5.24 -15.53
CA LEU A 114 9.34 5.69 -15.29
C LEU A 114 9.25 6.43 -13.95
N THR A 115 8.68 7.63 -13.96
CA THR A 115 8.29 8.41 -12.78
C THR A 115 6.78 8.26 -12.55
N LEU A 116 6.39 7.85 -11.34
CA LEU A 116 4.99 7.78 -10.89
C LEU A 116 4.85 8.49 -9.54
N GLU A 117 4.09 9.59 -9.52
CA GLU A 117 3.67 10.28 -8.29
C GLU A 117 2.14 10.15 -8.15
N PRO A 118 1.62 9.55 -7.07
CA PRO A 118 0.19 9.49 -6.80
C PRO A 118 -0.30 10.76 -6.05
N TYR A 119 -1.60 11.04 -6.13
CA TYR A 119 -2.30 11.82 -5.10
C TYR A 119 -2.40 11.01 -3.80
N ALA A 120 -2.86 11.64 -2.71
CA ALA A 120 -3.13 10.90 -1.47
C ALA A 120 -4.13 9.78 -1.75
N SER A 121 -3.72 8.54 -1.52
CA SER A 121 -4.46 7.32 -1.90
C SER A 121 -3.88 6.12 -1.14
N PHE A 122 -4.62 5.02 -0.98
CA PHE A 122 -4.10 3.79 -0.37
C PHE A 122 -4.79 2.52 -0.90
N TRP A 123 -4.06 1.39 -0.87
CA TRP A 123 -4.61 0.06 -1.11
C TRP A 123 -4.85 -0.69 0.21
N PHE A 124 -6.12 -0.86 0.61
CA PHE A 124 -6.50 -1.67 1.77
C PHE A 124 -7.96 -2.11 1.67
N GLY A 125 -8.22 -3.41 1.77
CA GLY A 125 -9.55 -3.99 1.60
C GLY A 125 -10.19 -3.59 0.28
N ASP A 126 -11.33 -2.91 0.37
CA ASP A 126 -12.06 -2.35 -0.78
C ASP A 126 -11.41 -1.10 -1.39
N PHE A 127 -10.55 -0.39 -0.66
CA PHE A 127 -9.90 0.83 -1.15
C PHE A 127 -8.73 0.49 -2.07
N HIS A 128 -8.67 1.17 -3.22
CA HIS A 128 -7.58 1.08 -4.18
C HIS A 128 -6.90 2.44 -4.46
N ALA A 129 -5.72 2.40 -5.06
CA ALA A 129 -4.93 3.56 -5.46
C ALA A 129 -4.45 3.40 -6.92
N PRO A 130 -3.62 4.30 -7.48
CA PRO A 130 -3.04 4.13 -8.81
C PRO A 130 -2.45 2.76 -9.10
N PHE A 131 -2.79 2.25 -10.28
CA PHE A 131 -2.28 1.00 -10.82
C PHE A 131 -2.15 1.07 -12.34
N LEU A 132 -0.93 0.83 -12.82
CA LEU A 132 -0.56 0.69 -14.22
C LEU A 132 -0.34 -0.79 -14.51
N PHE A 133 -1.03 -1.37 -15.49
CA PHE A 133 -1.01 -2.81 -15.67
C PHE A 133 -0.99 -3.30 -17.12
N LYS A 134 -0.62 -4.57 -17.26
CA LYS A 134 -0.85 -5.43 -18.42
C LYS A 134 -1.80 -6.56 -17.98
N LYS A 135 -2.63 -7.09 -18.87
CA LYS A 135 -3.39 -8.33 -18.59
C LYS A 135 -2.50 -9.55 -18.88
N VAL A 136 -2.23 -10.38 -17.88
CA VAL A 136 -1.35 -11.55 -17.97
C VAL A 136 -2.14 -12.83 -17.69
N THR A 137 -2.04 -13.82 -18.58
CA THR A 137 -2.80 -15.08 -18.48
C THR A 137 -1.91 -16.26 -18.14
N GLY A 138 -2.30 -17.02 -17.10
CA GLY A 138 -1.60 -18.21 -16.64
C GLY A 138 -0.44 -17.89 -15.70
N ASP A 139 0.59 -18.73 -15.77
CA ASP A 139 1.79 -18.64 -14.91
C ASP A 139 2.74 -17.56 -15.42
N PHE A 140 3.30 -16.77 -14.51
CA PHE A 140 4.18 -15.65 -14.85
C PHE A 140 5.19 -15.38 -13.73
N ILE A 141 6.30 -14.73 -14.09
CA ILE A 141 7.14 -13.97 -13.18
C ILE A 141 7.15 -12.53 -13.72
N VAL A 142 6.88 -11.56 -12.85
CA VAL A 142 7.10 -10.14 -13.13
C VAL A 142 8.16 -9.61 -12.16
N THR A 143 9.11 -8.84 -12.69
CA THR A 143 10.20 -8.22 -11.91
C THR A 143 10.25 -6.74 -12.22
N THR A 144 10.46 -5.89 -11.22
CA THR A 144 10.80 -4.47 -11.41
C THR A 144 11.95 -4.10 -10.50
N ARG A 145 12.80 -3.16 -10.93
CA ARG A 145 13.73 -2.46 -10.04
C ARG A 145 13.16 -1.07 -9.77
N VAL A 146 12.98 -0.74 -8.48
CA VAL A 146 12.29 0.47 -8.03
C VAL A 146 13.12 1.24 -7.00
N LEU A 147 13.08 2.56 -7.09
CA LEU A 147 13.58 3.52 -6.11
C LEU A 147 12.39 4.35 -5.63
N VAL A 148 12.21 4.43 -4.31
CA VAL A 148 11.11 5.17 -3.69
C VAL A 148 11.67 6.18 -2.69
N THR A 149 11.51 7.46 -3.03
CA THR A 149 11.98 8.62 -2.28
C THR A 149 10.83 9.54 -1.89
N GLY A 150 11.06 10.44 -0.95
CA GLY A 150 10.20 11.61 -0.76
C GLY A 150 10.48 12.67 -1.85
N ALA A 151 9.80 13.81 -1.76
CA ALA A 151 10.06 14.94 -2.65
C ALA A 151 11.41 15.63 -2.39
N SER A 152 11.95 15.49 -1.18
CA SER A 152 13.22 16.10 -0.75
C SER A 152 14.08 15.21 0.16
N THR A 153 13.73 13.93 0.30
CA THR A 153 14.31 12.97 1.25
C THR A 153 14.51 11.59 0.61
N ASP A 154 15.48 10.82 1.09
CA ASP A 154 15.83 9.49 0.52
C ASP A 154 14.71 8.44 0.65
N VAL A 155 13.73 8.69 1.51
CA VAL A 155 12.46 7.95 1.63
C VAL A 155 11.31 8.92 1.89
N PRO A 156 10.06 8.56 1.55
CA PRO A 156 8.91 9.42 1.84
C PRO A 156 8.79 9.73 3.34
N ALA A 157 8.52 10.99 3.68
CA ALA A 157 8.28 11.41 5.06
C ALA A 157 6.96 10.84 5.62
N ARG A 158 5.96 10.60 4.78
CA ARG A 158 4.59 10.20 5.20
C ARG A 158 4.43 8.69 5.32
N GLY A 159 3.86 8.23 6.44
CA GLY A 159 3.47 6.83 6.66
C GLY A 159 2.62 6.25 5.53
N TYR A 160 2.83 4.96 5.25
CA TYR A 160 2.22 4.17 4.17
C TYR A 160 2.33 4.85 2.80
N SER A 161 3.57 5.24 2.47
CA SER A 161 3.95 5.76 1.16
C SER A 161 4.91 4.80 0.48
N LEU A 162 4.38 3.92 -0.38
CA LEU A 162 5.16 2.86 -1.02
C LEU A 162 4.77 2.70 -2.51
N ALA A 163 5.70 2.11 -3.26
CA ALA A 163 5.50 1.74 -4.66
C ALA A 163 6.16 0.38 -4.97
N GLY A 164 5.70 -0.32 -6.02
CA GLY A 164 6.19 -1.65 -6.36
C GLY A 164 5.29 -2.40 -7.34
N LEU A 165 5.03 -3.68 -7.09
CA LEU A 165 4.28 -4.59 -7.96
C LEU A 165 2.96 -5.05 -7.33
N LEU A 166 1.88 -5.05 -8.12
CA LEU A 166 0.56 -5.57 -7.79
C LEU A 166 0.14 -6.64 -8.81
N ALA A 167 -0.51 -7.71 -8.33
CA ALA A 167 -1.29 -8.65 -9.13
C ALA A 167 -2.73 -8.68 -8.60
N ARG A 168 -3.71 -8.32 -9.44
CA ARG A 168 -5.13 -8.13 -9.08
C ARG A 168 -6.06 -8.89 -10.04
N ALA A 169 -7.15 -9.44 -9.50
CA ALA A 169 -8.26 -9.95 -10.29
C ALA A 169 -8.97 -8.77 -10.99
N PRO A 170 -9.18 -8.81 -12.32
CA PRO A 170 -9.84 -7.72 -13.04
C PRO A 170 -11.31 -7.60 -12.63
N HIS A 171 -11.78 -6.35 -12.48
CA HIS A 171 -13.20 -6.03 -12.41
C HIS A 171 -13.67 -5.53 -13.77
N ASP A 172 -13.79 -6.46 -14.73
CA ASP A 172 -14.17 -6.18 -16.11
C ASP A 172 -15.61 -5.62 -16.25
N GLU A 173 -16.42 -5.71 -15.19
CA GLU A 173 -17.72 -5.04 -15.06
C GLU A 173 -17.61 -3.53 -14.79
N GLY A 174 -16.44 -3.05 -14.38
CA GLY A 174 -16.11 -1.66 -14.06
C GLY A 174 -16.80 -1.12 -12.80
N ARG A 175 -16.35 0.06 -12.35
CA ARG A 175 -16.85 0.80 -11.17
C ARG A 175 -18.37 0.86 -11.05
N LYS A 176 -19.09 0.96 -12.17
CA LYS A 176 -20.56 1.06 -12.18
C LYS A 176 -21.25 -0.19 -11.60
N ASN A 177 -20.62 -1.35 -11.72
CA ASN A 177 -21.17 -2.64 -11.31
C ASN A 177 -20.35 -3.35 -10.22
N TRP A 178 -19.16 -2.80 -9.89
CA TRP A 178 -18.31 -3.20 -8.78
C TRP A 178 -19.05 -3.18 -7.43
N LYS A 179 -18.59 -3.98 -6.47
CA LYS A 179 -19.20 -4.14 -5.15
C LYS A 179 -18.14 -4.27 -4.05
N GLU A 180 -18.41 -3.68 -2.89
CA GLU A 180 -17.65 -3.93 -1.67
C GLU A 180 -17.62 -5.45 -1.35
N GLY A 181 -16.52 -5.90 -0.75
CA GLY A 181 -16.29 -7.31 -0.41
C GLY A 181 -15.79 -8.19 -1.57
N THR A 182 -15.46 -7.63 -2.74
CA THR A 182 -15.06 -8.41 -3.92
C THR A 182 -13.59 -8.27 -4.33
N GLU A 183 -12.84 -7.34 -3.73
CA GLU A 183 -11.45 -7.06 -4.10
C GLU A 183 -10.52 -8.24 -3.79
N ASN A 184 -9.77 -8.67 -4.81
CA ASN A 184 -8.92 -9.86 -4.76
C ASN A 184 -7.57 -9.58 -5.42
N TRP A 185 -6.54 -9.35 -4.59
CA TRP A 185 -5.22 -8.94 -5.06
C TRP A 185 -4.09 -9.28 -4.07
N ILE A 186 -2.85 -9.17 -4.55
CA ILE A 186 -1.63 -9.35 -3.74
C ILE A 186 -0.52 -8.46 -4.29
N PHE A 187 0.25 -7.81 -3.40
CA PHE A 187 1.35 -6.93 -3.78
C PHE A 187 2.60 -7.09 -2.93
N ILE A 188 3.72 -6.63 -3.50
CA ILE A 188 4.95 -6.31 -2.79
C ILE A 188 5.40 -4.89 -3.17
N THR A 189 5.67 -4.07 -2.18
CA THR A 189 6.10 -2.67 -2.35
C THR A 189 7.26 -2.32 -1.43
N ALA A 190 7.96 -1.24 -1.77
CA ALA A 190 9.03 -0.63 -0.97
C ALA A 190 8.72 0.86 -0.79
N GLY A 191 9.12 1.43 0.35
CA GLY A 191 8.87 2.83 0.63
C GLY A 191 9.03 3.14 2.11
N THR A 192 8.07 3.90 2.63
CA THR A 192 7.86 4.20 4.05
C THR A 192 6.58 3.51 4.51
N GLY A 193 6.68 2.60 5.47
CA GLY A 193 5.55 1.80 5.96
C GLY A 193 4.88 2.42 7.19
N ASP A 194 4.83 1.66 8.28
CA ASP A 194 4.29 2.15 9.55
C ASP A 194 5.28 3.09 10.25
N GLY A 195 4.83 4.31 10.53
CA GLY A 195 5.65 5.41 11.05
C GLY A 195 6.24 6.30 9.95
N ASP A 196 6.16 7.62 10.18
CA ASP A 196 6.71 8.64 9.28
C ASP A 196 8.24 8.46 9.09
N GLY A 197 8.68 8.43 7.83
CA GLY A 197 10.09 8.23 7.45
C GLY A 197 10.69 6.85 7.70
N VAL A 198 9.93 5.84 8.15
CA VAL A 198 10.46 4.50 8.49
C VAL A 198 10.58 3.61 7.24
N PRO A 199 11.80 3.29 6.75
CA PRO A 199 12.00 2.54 5.52
C PRO A 199 11.59 1.07 5.67
N GLN A 200 10.57 0.65 4.92
CA GLN A 200 10.06 -0.73 4.97
C GLN A 200 9.74 -1.30 3.59
N PHE A 201 9.78 -2.64 3.50
CA PHE A 201 9.00 -3.40 2.53
C PHE A 201 7.62 -3.68 3.12
N GLU A 202 6.60 -3.61 2.28
CA GLU A 202 5.26 -4.12 2.59
C GLU A 202 4.94 -5.28 1.66
N THR A 203 4.38 -6.35 2.21
CA THR A 203 3.57 -7.29 1.44
C THR A 203 2.15 -7.24 1.94
N LYS A 204 1.19 -7.27 1.02
CA LYS A 204 -0.23 -7.31 1.39
C LYS A 204 -0.96 -8.32 0.52
N ASN A 205 -1.73 -9.18 1.18
CA ASN A 205 -2.61 -10.15 0.55
C ASN A 205 -4.07 -9.81 0.88
N THR A 206 -4.86 -9.52 -0.15
CA THR A 206 -6.29 -9.23 -0.02
C THR A 206 -7.11 -10.30 -0.71
N LYS A 207 -8.04 -10.88 0.04
CA LYS A 207 -9.03 -11.83 -0.46
C LYS A 207 -10.40 -11.39 0.03
N ASP A 208 -11.34 -11.25 -0.89
CA ASP A 208 -12.72 -10.83 -0.62
C ASP A 208 -12.75 -9.57 0.26
N SER A 209 -11.94 -8.57 -0.13
CA SER A 209 -11.67 -7.31 0.57
C SER A 209 -11.12 -7.41 2.00
N SER A 210 -10.66 -8.59 2.43
CA SER A 210 -9.93 -8.78 3.68
C SER A 210 -8.41 -8.74 3.46
N SER A 211 -7.77 -7.64 3.84
CA SER A 211 -6.31 -7.45 3.73
C SER A 211 -5.55 -8.00 4.94
N ARG A 212 -4.49 -8.79 4.68
CA ARG A 212 -3.41 -9.07 5.64
C ARG A 212 -2.12 -8.39 5.17
N LEU A 213 -1.56 -7.54 6.04
CA LEU A 213 -0.37 -6.72 5.79
C LEU A 213 0.79 -7.24 6.63
N GLU A 214 1.97 -7.35 6.02
CA GLU A 214 3.23 -7.68 6.69
C GLU A 214 4.30 -6.68 6.28
N LEU A 215 4.93 -6.04 7.28
CA LEU A 215 6.00 -5.06 7.12
C LEU A 215 7.33 -5.65 7.56
N SER A 216 8.41 -5.23 6.90
CA SER A 216 9.78 -5.58 7.31
C SER A 216 10.75 -4.43 7.03
N PRO A 217 11.80 -4.23 7.83
CA PRO A 217 12.78 -3.18 7.60
C PRO A 217 13.47 -3.30 6.23
N ARG A 218 13.78 -2.16 5.61
CA ARG A 218 14.66 -2.10 4.42
C ARG A 218 15.73 -1.03 4.58
N THR A 219 16.78 -1.16 3.79
CA THR A 219 17.68 -0.04 3.49
C THR A 219 17.05 0.85 2.41
N PRO A 220 17.15 2.19 2.49
CA PRO A 220 16.84 3.09 1.37
C PRO A 220 17.69 2.81 0.12
N GLY A 221 17.26 3.32 -1.03
CA GLY A 221 17.91 3.07 -2.32
C GLY A 221 17.09 2.16 -3.26
N TRP A 222 17.73 1.74 -4.36
CA TRP A 222 17.16 0.84 -5.36
C TRP A 222 16.96 -0.58 -4.81
N VAL A 223 15.87 -1.22 -5.22
CA VAL A 223 15.58 -2.61 -4.89
C VAL A 223 14.82 -3.29 -6.03
N GLU A 224 15.13 -4.56 -6.29
CA GLU A 224 14.30 -5.39 -7.15
C GLU A 224 13.19 -6.07 -6.36
N LEU A 225 11.97 -5.99 -6.90
CA LEU A 225 10.77 -6.66 -6.39
C LEU A 225 10.27 -7.64 -7.46
N ARG A 226 9.73 -8.78 -7.04
CA ARG A 226 9.26 -9.85 -7.93
C ARG A 226 7.99 -10.49 -7.42
N ILE A 227 7.05 -10.74 -8.34
CA ILE A 227 5.87 -11.60 -8.12
C ILE A 227 5.96 -12.77 -9.08
N ALA A 228 5.90 -13.99 -8.56
CA ALA A 228 5.83 -15.21 -9.35
C ALA A 228 4.51 -15.95 -9.08
N ARG A 229 3.75 -16.25 -10.13
CA ARG A 229 2.56 -17.12 -10.09
C ARG A 229 2.89 -18.47 -10.77
N VAL A 230 2.61 -19.56 -10.06
CA VAL A 230 2.64 -20.93 -10.60
C VAL A 230 1.36 -21.65 -10.16
N GLY A 231 0.44 -21.87 -11.09
CA GLY A 231 -0.90 -22.37 -10.82
C GLY A 231 -1.70 -21.47 -9.87
N THR A 232 -2.03 -22.01 -8.69
CA THR A 232 -2.72 -21.32 -7.60
C THR A 232 -1.78 -20.54 -6.68
N ARG A 233 -0.46 -20.78 -6.75
CA ARG A 233 0.50 -20.22 -5.79
C ARG A 233 1.06 -18.90 -6.28
N ILE A 234 1.19 -17.94 -5.37
CA ILE A 234 1.90 -16.68 -5.60
C ILE A 234 3.02 -16.53 -4.57
N THR A 235 4.22 -16.26 -5.06
CA THR A 235 5.42 -15.99 -4.26
C THR A 235 5.89 -14.56 -4.51
N LEU A 236 6.13 -13.83 -3.43
CA LEU A 236 6.66 -12.47 -3.45
C LEU A 236 8.13 -12.50 -3.02
N LEU A 237 9.03 -11.94 -3.82
CA LEU A 237 10.47 -11.92 -3.56
C LEU A 237 11.05 -10.51 -3.68
N ARG A 238 12.15 -10.26 -2.98
CA ARG A 238 12.94 -9.03 -3.12
C ARG A 238 14.44 -9.31 -3.20
N ARG A 239 15.17 -8.47 -3.93
CA ARG A 239 16.64 -8.44 -4.00
C ARG A 239 17.13 -7.00 -3.84
N ALA A 240 17.71 -6.69 -2.68
CA ALA A 240 18.40 -5.42 -2.46
C ALA A 240 19.77 -5.45 -3.15
N GLU A 241 20.40 -4.29 -3.37
CA GLU A 241 21.71 -4.24 -4.02
C GLU A 241 22.74 -5.09 -3.27
N LYS A 242 23.42 -5.99 -4.01
CA LYS A 242 24.43 -6.93 -3.52
C LYS A 242 23.90 -8.02 -2.56
N GLU A 243 22.60 -8.18 -2.45
CA GLU A 243 21.97 -9.33 -1.80
C GLU A 243 21.53 -10.39 -2.83
N ASP A 244 21.31 -11.61 -2.34
CA ASP A 244 20.52 -12.62 -3.06
C ASP A 244 19.01 -12.29 -2.99
N TRP A 245 18.25 -12.92 -3.89
CA TRP A 245 16.79 -12.98 -3.79
C TRP A 245 16.35 -13.63 -2.48
N ARG A 246 15.42 -12.99 -1.77
CA ARG A 246 14.76 -13.57 -0.59
C ARG A 246 13.26 -13.61 -0.78
N VAL A 247 12.62 -14.71 -0.39
CA VAL A 247 11.16 -14.80 -0.35
C VAL A 247 10.61 -14.01 0.84
N MET A 248 9.71 -13.09 0.54
CA MET A 248 9.01 -12.26 1.52
C MET A 248 7.68 -12.90 1.96
N ARG A 249 6.92 -13.46 1.01
CA ARG A 249 5.61 -14.07 1.24
C ARG A 249 5.32 -15.20 0.26
N ARG A 250 4.55 -16.19 0.69
CA ARG A 250 3.89 -17.19 -0.16
C ARG A 250 2.41 -17.22 0.20
N GLU A 251 1.53 -17.26 -0.79
CA GLU A 251 0.09 -17.40 -0.62
C GLU A 251 -0.45 -18.40 -1.64
N GLU A 252 -1.47 -19.16 -1.24
CA GLU A 252 -2.26 -19.98 -2.17
C GLU A 252 -3.59 -19.27 -2.46
N ARG A 253 -3.82 -18.99 -3.74
CA ARG A 253 -4.88 -18.12 -4.26
C ARG A 253 -5.71 -18.84 -5.33
N PRO A 254 -6.42 -19.94 -4.98
CA PRO A 254 -7.19 -20.72 -5.95
C PRO A 254 -8.38 -19.96 -6.54
N GLU A 255 -8.87 -18.92 -5.86
CA GLU A 255 -9.93 -18.05 -6.36
C GLU A 255 -9.48 -17.03 -7.42
N LEU A 256 -8.17 -16.74 -7.54
CA LEU A 256 -7.68 -15.77 -8.51
C LEU A 256 -7.85 -16.29 -9.95
N PRO A 257 -8.55 -15.55 -10.85
CA PRO A 257 -8.83 -16.02 -12.20
C PRO A 257 -7.55 -16.24 -13.01
N ARG A 258 -7.65 -17.00 -14.10
CA ARG A 258 -6.50 -17.31 -14.98
C ARG A 258 -5.81 -16.07 -15.54
N THR A 259 -6.55 -14.99 -15.78
CA THR A 259 -6.03 -13.72 -16.27
C THR A 259 -6.08 -12.69 -15.16
N LEU A 260 -4.94 -12.08 -14.84
CA LEU A 260 -4.81 -11.02 -13.84
C LEU A 260 -4.38 -9.71 -14.50
N GLN A 261 -4.73 -8.61 -13.87
CA GLN A 261 -4.04 -7.34 -14.06
C GLN A 261 -2.72 -7.42 -13.28
N VAL A 262 -1.58 -7.15 -13.92
CA VAL A 262 -0.26 -7.24 -13.28
C VAL A 262 0.58 -6.03 -13.71
N GLY A 263 1.23 -5.37 -12.76
CA GLY A 263 2.06 -4.19 -13.04
C GLY A 263 2.38 -3.34 -11.82
N LEU A 264 2.49 -2.03 -12.03
CA LEU A 264 3.06 -1.06 -11.10
C LEU A 264 2.01 -0.34 -10.27
N ILE A 265 2.26 -0.29 -8.95
CA ILE A 265 1.41 0.30 -7.92
C ILE A 265 2.19 1.42 -7.21
N ALA A 266 1.50 2.51 -6.84
CA ALA A 266 2.02 3.54 -5.96
C ALA A 266 0.89 4.18 -5.12
N TYR A 267 1.15 4.47 -3.85
CA TYR A 267 0.21 5.11 -2.92
C TYR A 267 0.95 5.91 -1.83
N THR A 268 0.27 6.84 -1.16
CA THR A 268 0.91 7.76 -0.20
C THR A 268 -0.09 8.46 0.73
N ASP A 269 0.43 8.94 1.86
CA ASP A 269 -0.27 9.85 2.79
C ASP A 269 -1.57 9.27 3.38
N TYR A 270 -1.46 8.05 3.91
CA TYR A 270 -2.53 7.39 4.69
C TYR A 270 -3.12 8.29 5.77
N ASP A 271 -2.32 9.14 6.40
CA ASP A 271 -2.73 9.99 7.51
C ASP A 271 -3.87 10.97 7.16
N SER A 272 -3.91 11.46 5.92
CA SER A 272 -5.00 12.33 5.41
C SER A 272 -6.28 11.54 5.12
N LEU A 273 -6.15 10.22 4.96
CA LEU A 273 -7.21 9.32 4.51
C LEU A 273 -7.69 8.33 5.58
N LYS A 274 -6.98 8.19 6.70
CA LYS A 274 -7.26 7.20 7.75
C LYS A 274 -8.68 7.27 8.29
N TRP A 275 -9.33 8.44 8.24
CA TRP A 275 -10.73 8.59 8.60
C TRP A 275 -11.71 8.01 7.58
N ASP A 276 -11.35 7.98 6.29
CA ASP A 276 -12.13 7.26 5.29
C ASP A 276 -11.99 5.74 5.51
N LEU A 277 -10.82 5.23 5.92
CA LEU A 277 -10.68 3.83 6.35
C LEU A 277 -11.45 3.50 7.65
N ILE A 278 -11.18 4.25 8.74
CA ILE A 278 -11.74 4.00 10.09
C ILE A 278 -13.28 4.01 10.10
N PHE A 279 -13.90 4.80 9.23
CA PHE A 279 -15.36 4.90 9.11
C PHE A 279 -15.92 4.19 7.86
N ASN A 280 -15.15 3.31 7.21
CA ASN A 280 -15.49 2.56 5.99
C ASN A 280 -16.19 3.41 4.91
N ARG A 281 -15.62 4.56 4.56
CA ARG A 281 -16.19 5.54 3.62
C ARG A 281 -15.75 5.27 2.19
N VAL A 282 -15.86 4.01 1.76
CA VAL A 282 -15.46 3.53 0.42
C VAL A 282 -16.11 4.38 -0.67
N ASP A 283 -17.42 4.61 -0.60
CA ASP A 283 -18.17 5.51 -1.48
C ASP A 283 -17.56 6.93 -1.54
N ARG A 284 -17.21 7.53 -0.40
CA ARG A 284 -16.66 8.90 -0.38
C ARG A 284 -15.28 8.94 -1.05
N TYR A 285 -14.50 7.90 -0.85
CA TYR A 285 -13.14 7.78 -1.38
C TYR A 285 -13.18 7.58 -2.90
N HIS A 286 -13.86 6.54 -3.40
CA HIS A 286 -13.94 6.24 -4.84
C HIS A 286 -14.71 7.25 -5.70
N ASN A 287 -15.36 8.26 -5.10
CA ASN A 287 -16.07 9.31 -5.83
C ASN A 287 -15.25 10.61 -6.05
N ARG A 288 -13.99 10.69 -5.62
CA ARG A 288 -13.15 11.89 -5.78
C ARG A 288 -11.66 11.57 -5.91
N VAL A 289 -10.89 12.52 -6.47
CA VAL A 289 -9.43 12.57 -6.30
C VAL A 289 -9.14 13.35 -5.01
N ILE A 290 -8.19 12.88 -4.20
CA ILE A 290 -7.85 13.52 -2.91
C ILE A 290 -6.71 14.54 -3.14
N THR A 291 -7.10 15.78 -3.43
CA THR A 291 -6.17 16.89 -3.68
C THR A 291 -5.86 17.72 -2.42
N ASP A 292 -6.56 17.46 -1.31
CA ASP A 292 -6.40 18.12 0.00
C ASP A 292 -5.43 17.41 0.96
N GLY A 293 -4.80 16.31 0.52
CA GLY A 293 -3.73 15.61 1.24
C GLY A 293 -2.34 16.22 1.04
N VAL A 294 -1.33 15.56 1.61
CA VAL A 294 0.09 15.93 1.57
C VAL A 294 0.92 14.77 0.97
N PRO A 295 0.69 14.40 -0.32
CA PRO A 295 1.42 13.32 -0.97
C PRO A 295 2.91 13.68 -1.16
N ASP A 296 3.80 12.77 -0.75
CA ASP A 296 5.25 12.98 -0.79
C ASP A 296 6.01 11.90 -1.59
N LEU A 297 5.35 10.79 -1.97
CA LEU A 297 6.01 9.72 -2.70
C LEU A 297 6.39 10.10 -4.13
N ILE A 298 7.65 9.85 -4.48
CA ILE A 298 8.12 9.72 -5.86
C ILE A 298 8.58 8.27 -6.08
N GLY A 299 7.83 7.51 -6.87
CA GLY A 299 8.24 6.19 -7.36
C GLY A 299 9.00 6.31 -8.68
N ARG A 300 10.19 5.72 -8.74
CA ARG A 300 11.01 5.61 -9.96
C ARG A 300 11.25 4.15 -10.28
N PHE A 301 10.91 3.72 -11.49
CA PHE A 301 11.06 2.34 -11.94
C PHE A 301 12.04 2.27 -13.11
N ASP A 302 13.04 1.40 -12.98
CA ASP A 302 14.10 1.15 -13.95
C ASP A 302 13.55 0.35 -15.15
N TYR A 303 12.75 -0.69 -14.85
CA TYR A 303 12.11 -1.56 -15.83
C TYR A 303 10.94 -2.31 -15.20
N VAL A 304 10.09 -2.91 -16.04
CA VAL A 304 9.25 -4.06 -15.67
C VAL A 304 9.51 -5.17 -16.67
N ARG A 305 9.96 -6.33 -16.20
CA ARG A 305 10.23 -7.50 -17.04
C ARG A 305 9.27 -8.63 -16.70
N PHE A 306 8.58 -9.13 -17.71
CA PHE A 306 7.70 -10.28 -17.62
C PHE A 306 8.32 -11.49 -18.31
N GLN A 307 8.14 -12.67 -17.71
CA GLN A 307 8.61 -13.94 -18.25
C GLN A 307 7.71 -15.10 -17.78
N ARG A 308 7.76 -16.24 -18.46
CA ARG A 308 7.22 -17.50 -17.96
C ARG A 308 8.15 -18.09 -16.88
N PRO A 309 7.60 -18.75 -15.84
CA PRO A 309 8.43 -19.49 -14.90
C PRO A 309 9.05 -20.71 -15.58
N SER A 310 10.36 -20.91 -15.43
CA SER A 310 11.07 -22.09 -15.93
C SER A 310 10.85 -23.30 -15.04
N VAL A 311 9.60 -23.69 -14.82
CA VAL A 311 9.24 -24.96 -14.17
C VAL A 311 9.36 -26.10 -15.19
N SER A 312 10.17 -27.10 -14.86
CA SER A 312 10.13 -28.36 -15.60
C SER A 312 8.73 -28.95 -15.51
N LYS A 313 8.16 -29.35 -16.65
CA LYS A 313 6.94 -30.17 -16.67
C LYS A 313 7.26 -31.46 -15.89
N ARG A 314 6.61 -31.65 -14.75
CA ARG A 314 6.54 -32.92 -14.04
C ARG A 314 5.47 -33.80 -14.67
#